data_AF-A0A329UKF2-F1
#
_entry.id   AF-A0A329UKF2-F1
#
_cell.length_a   1.000
_cell.length_b   1.000
_cell.length_c   1.000
_cell.angle_alpha   90.00
_cell.angle_beta   90.00
_cell.angle_gamma   90.00
#
_symmetry.space_group_name_H-M   'P 1'
#
loop_
_entity.id
_entity.type
_entity.pdbx_description
1 polymer ?
#
loop_
_entity_poly.entity_id
_entity_poly.type
_entity_poly.pdbx_seq_one_letter_code
_entity_poly.pdbx_strand_id
1 'polypeptide(L)'
;VDILLETVCTNRKSIRVAGDDYPAELVKAKFLKLDSHHIEFVMDCLRDNTTKVRNIKQYLRAMLFNAPSTINSYYASLVAHDMAQPDWGRPPNT
;
A
#
# COMPACT_ATOMS: atom_id res chain seq x y z
N VAL A 1 -12.08 6.70 -3.54
CA VAL A 1 -12.06 7.42 -4.85
C VAL A 1 -11.56 8.86 -4.65
N ASP A 2 -12.13 9.62 -3.71
CA ASP A 2 -11.76 11.04 -3.49
C ASP A 2 -10.27 11.29 -3.22
N ILE A 3 -9.58 10.39 -2.51
CA ILE A 3 -8.15 10.54 -2.20
C ILE A 3 -7.30 10.61 -3.47
N LEU A 4 -7.64 9.82 -4.50
CA LEU A 4 -6.89 9.77 -5.76
C LEU A 4 -7.10 11.09 -6.52
N LEU A 5 -8.37 11.51 -6.64
CA LEU A 5 -8.77 12.74 -7.31
C LEU A 5 -8.16 13.98 -6.61
N GLU A 6 -8.32 14.09 -5.30
CA GLU A 6 -7.75 15.18 -4.47
C GLU A 6 -6.22 15.29 -4.66
N THR A 7 -5.54 14.15 -4.80
CA THR A 7 -4.07 14.10 -4.94
C THR A 7 -3.64 14.49 -6.37
N VAL A 8 -4.32 13.98 -7.40
CA VAL A 8 -3.96 14.24 -8.79
C VAL A 8 -4.34 15.65 -9.25
N CYS A 9 -5.48 16.15 -8.78
CA CYS A 9 -6.02 17.47 -9.18
C CYS A 9 -5.49 18.63 -8.32
N THR A 10 -4.52 18.42 -7.43
CA THR A 10 -4.02 19.51 -6.58
C THR A 10 -3.14 20.50 -7.34
N ASN A 11 -3.29 21.79 -7.01
CA ASN A 11 -2.44 22.89 -7.49
C ASN A 11 -1.28 23.20 -6.55
N ARG A 12 -1.13 22.45 -5.45
CA ARG A 12 -0.01 22.63 -4.51
C ARG A 12 1.31 22.21 -5.17
N LYS A 13 2.40 22.88 -4.80
CA LYS A 13 3.76 22.55 -5.30
C LYS A 13 4.35 21.31 -4.63
N SER A 14 3.96 21.02 -3.40
CA SER A 14 4.39 19.85 -2.64
C SER A 14 3.23 19.18 -1.91
N ILE A 15 3.40 17.89 -1.62
CA ILE A 15 2.45 17.08 -0.86
C ILE A 15 3.23 16.31 0.21
N ARG A 16 2.76 16.44 1.46
CA ARG A 16 3.25 15.66 2.58
C ARG A 16 2.73 14.22 2.50
N VAL A 17 3.62 13.25 2.50
CA VAL A 17 3.32 11.81 2.51
C VAL A 17 4.24 11.12 3.53
N ALA A 18 3.67 10.34 4.43
CA ALA A 18 4.42 9.57 5.45
C ALA A 18 5.42 10.39 6.33
N GLY A 19 5.24 11.71 6.43
CA GLY A 19 6.13 12.59 7.20
C GLY A 19 7.06 13.44 6.34
N ASP A 20 7.23 13.11 5.05
CA ASP A 20 8.13 13.82 4.14
C ASP A 20 7.37 14.64 3.08
N ASP A 21 7.95 15.78 2.69
CA ASP A 21 7.41 16.62 1.61
C ASP A 21 8.00 16.22 0.26
N TYR A 22 7.14 15.80 -0.64
CA TYR A 22 7.52 15.45 -2.01
C TYR A 22 7.02 16.51 -3.00
N PRO A 23 7.72 16.73 -4.13
CA PRO A 23 7.17 17.51 -5.25
C PRO A 23 5.82 16.93 -5.67
N ALA A 24 4.81 17.77 -5.86
CA ALA A 24 3.46 17.30 -6.17
C ALA A 24 3.43 16.43 -7.43
N GLU A 25 4.20 16.80 -8.46
CA GLU A 25 4.28 16.03 -9.71
C GLU A 25 4.82 14.61 -9.52
N LEU A 26 5.76 14.39 -8.59
CA LEU A 26 6.23 13.04 -8.24
C LEU A 26 5.11 12.21 -7.62
N VAL A 27 4.35 12.81 -6.69
CA VAL A 27 3.23 12.14 -6.03
C VAL A 27 2.13 11.83 -7.04
N LYS A 28 1.75 12.79 -7.91
CA LYS A 28 0.79 12.58 -8.99
C LYS A 28 1.22 11.44 -9.92
N ALA A 29 2.47 11.44 -10.37
CA ALA A 29 3.01 10.41 -11.24
C ALA A 29 2.95 9.02 -10.60
N LYS A 30 3.20 8.90 -9.30
CA LYS A 30 3.02 7.63 -8.57
C LYS A 30 1.55 7.22 -8.47
N PHE A 31 0.66 8.15 -8.15
CA PHE A 31 -0.78 7.87 -8.06
C PHE A 31 -1.39 7.46 -9.41
N LEU A 32 -0.92 8.05 -10.52
CA LEU A 32 -1.36 7.70 -11.87
C LEU A 32 -0.85 6.32 -12.34
N LYS A 33 0.15 5.73 -11.67
CA LYS A 33 0.64 4.38 -11.94
C LYS A 33 -0.10 3.30 -11.16
N LEU A 34 -1.06 3.67 -10.31
CA LEU A 34 -1.84 2.71 -9.55
C LEU A 34 -2.77 1.93 -10.48
N ASP A 35 -2.79 0.63 -10.29
CA ASP A 35 -3.70 -0.32 -10.92
C ASP A 35 -4.48 -1.10 -9.84
N SER A 36 -5.34 -2.02 -10.27
CA SER A 36 -6.18 -2.82 -9.35
C SER A 36 -5.37 -3.60 -8.31
N HIS A 37 -4.20 -4.15 -8.68
CA HIS A 37 -3.38 -4.95 -7.76
C HIS A 37 -2.84 -4.11 -6.62
N HIS A 38 -2.45 -2.86 -6.90
CA HIS A 38 -2.04 -1.93 -5.84
C HIS A 38 -3.19 -1.61 -4.89
N ILE A 39 -4.41 -1.47 -5.41
CA ILE A 39 -5.60 -1.21 -4.57
C ILE A 39 -5.91 -2.42 -3.70
N GLU A 40 -5.91 -3.62 -4.26
CA GLU A 40 -6.12 -4.88 -3.53
C GLU A 40 -5.09 -5.04 -2.40
N PHE A 41 -3.80 -4.87 -2.70
CA PHE A 41 -2.73 -4.90 -1.71
C PHE A 41 -2.97 -3.92 -0.54
N VAL A 42 -3.40 -2.69 -0.83
CA VAL A 42 -3.72 -1.70 0.20
C VAL A 42 -4.93 -2.13 1.04
N MET A 43 -5.95 -2.73 0.42
CA MET A 43 -7.13 -3.24 1.14
C MET A 43 -6.80 -4.42 2.03
N ASP A 44 -5.94 -5.35 1.59
CA ASP A 44 -5.48 -6.48 2.40
C ASP A 44 -4.71 -5.97 3.62
N CYS A 45 -3.76 -5.05 3.41
CA CYS A 45 -3.03 -4.42 4.51
C CYS A 45 -3.93 -3.66 5.51
N LEU A 46 -5.07 -3.11 5.07
CA LEU A 46 -6.05 -2.48 5.96
C LEU A 46 -6.85 -3.52 6.75
N ARG A 47 -7.22 -4.63 6.11
CA ARG A 47 -7.97 -5.73 6.73
C ARG A 47 -7.16 -6.39 7.84
N ASP A 48 -5.86 -6.58 7.61
CA ASP A 48 -4.95 -7.21 8.57
C ASP A 48 -4.46 -6.24 9.65
N ASN A 49 -4.78 -4.95 9.52
CA ASN A 49 -4.37 -3.96 10.50
C ASN A 49 -5.14 -4.13 11.81
N THR A 50 -4.42 -4.50 12.87
CA THR A 50 -4.99 -4.71 14.21
C THR A 50 -5.10 -3.42 15.04
N THR A 51 -4.63 -2.29 14.53
CA THR A 51 -4.51 -1.03 15.26
C THR A 51 -5.46 0.03 14.70
N LYS A 52 -6.12 0.79 15.59
CA LYS A 52 -7.01 1.87 15.16
C LYS A 52 -6.24 3.00 14.47
N VAL A 53 -6.53 3.22 13.19
CA VAL A 53 -5.99 4.34 12.41
C VAL A 53 -6.69 5.65 12.80
N ARG A 54 -5.97 6.59 13.42
CA ARG A 54 -6.52 7.89 13.86
C ARG A 54 -6.75 8.88 12.72
N ASN A 55 -5.90 8.84 11.69
CA ASN A 55 -6.01 9.70 10.51
C ASN A 55 -6.03 8.85 9.23
N ILE A 56 -7.22 8.36 8.87
CA ILE A 56 -7.38 7.41 7.76
C ILE A 56 -6.98 8.00 6.41
N LYS A 57 -7.23 9.30 6.15
CA LYS A 57 -6.87 9.92 4.87
C LYS A 57 -5.36 9.95 4.64
N GLN A 58 -4.59 10.38 5.65
CA GLN A 58 -3.13 10.40 5.54
C GLN A 58 -2.54 9.00 5.47
N TYR A 59 -3.10 8.06 6.23
CA TYR A 59 -2.68 6.66 6.22
C TYR A 59 -2.87 6.04 4.83
N LEU A 60 -4.07 6.15 4.26
CA LEU A 60 -4.36 5.65 2.91
C LEU A 60 -3.50 6.32 1.84
N ARG A 61 -3.26 7.63 1.94
CA ARG A 61 -2.37 8.34 1.01
C ARG A 61 -0.95 7.77 1.04
N ALA A 62 -0.43 7.50 2.24
CA ALA A 62 0.89 6.89 2.40
C ALA A 62 0.94 5.47 1.84
N MET A 63 -0.07 4.64 2.11
CA MET A 63 -0.15 3.29 1.56
C MET A 63 -0.21 3.29 0.04
N LEU A 64 -1.11 4.08 -0.55
CA LEU A 64 -1.26 4.19 -2.01
C LEU A 64 0.02 4.72 -2.68
N PHE A 65 0.70 5.70 -2.08
CA PHE A 65 1.96 6.24 -2.60
C PHE A 65 3.10 5.20 -2.60
N ASN A 66 3.10 4.30 -1.62
CA ASN A 66 4.14 3.29 -1.43
C ASN A 66 3.83 1.96 -2.10
N ALA A 67 2.56 1.66 -2.38
CA ALA A 67 2.12 0.38 -2.92
C ALA A 67 2.94 -0.11 -4.12
N PRO A 68 3.22 0.70 -5.17
CA PRO A 68 4.01 0.24 -6.31
C PRO A 68 5.46 -0.13 -5.98
N SER A 69 6.00 0.41 -4.88
CA SER A 69 7.37 0.14 -4.45
C SER A 69 7.44 -1.02 -3.44
N THR A 70 6.34 -1.41 -2.81
CA THR A 70 6.33 -2.38 -1.72
C THR A 70 5.61 -3.69 -2.03
N ILE A 71 4.67 -3.70 -2.98
CA ILE A 71 3.80 -4.85 -3.26
C ILE A 71 4.58 -6.14 -3.56
N ASN A 72 5.61 -6.06 -4.42
CA ASN A 72 6.41 -7.22 -4.79
C ASN A 72 7.20 -7.79 -3.59
N SER A 73 7.84 -6.91 -2.83
CA SER A 73 8.61 -7.31 -1.64
C SER A 73 7.73 -7.89 -0.55
N TYR A 74 6.51 -7.35 -0.39
CA TYR A 74 5.52 -7.89 0.55
C TYR A 74 5.13 -9.32 0.21
N TYR A 75 4.68 -9.58 -1.04
CA TYR A 75 4.26 -10.94 -1.42
C TYR A 75 5.42 -11.93 -1.44
N ALA A 76 6.62 -11.51 -1.87
CA ALA A 76 7.82 -12.35 -1.77
C ALA A 76 8.13 -12.76 -0.32
N SER A 77 7.98 -11.81 0.63
CA SER A 77 8.19 -12.07 2.05
C SER A 77 7.10 -12.99 2.64
N LEU A 78 5.85 -12.82 2.20
CA LEU A 78 4.73 -13.66 2.64
C LEU A 78 4.92 -15.12 2.19
N VAL A 79 5.29 -15.34 0.93
CA VAL A 79 5.61 -16.68 0.42
C VAL A 79 6.79 -17.30 1.19
N ALA A 80 7.87 -16.54 1.40
CA ALA A 80 9.02 -17.04 2.14
C ALA A 80 8.68 -17.40 3.60
N HIS A 81 7.81 -16.62 4.24
CA HIS A 81 7.31 -16.89 5.57
C HIS A 81 6.52 -18.21 5.62
N ASP A 82 5.59 -18.42 4.69
CA ASP A 82 4.76 -19.61 4.66
C ASP A 82 5.58 -20.87 4.33
N MET A 83 6.55 -20.74 3.41
CA MET A 83 7.49 -21.82 3.09
C MET A 83 8.44 -22.20 4.24
N ALA A 84 8.69 -21.28 5.18
CA ALA A 84 9.53 -21.54 6.34
C ALA A 84 8.78 -22.33 7.44
N GLN A 85 7.47 -22.51 7.31
CA GLN A 85 6.69 -23.26 8.31
C GLN A 85 7.00 -24.78 8.20
N PRO A 86 7.19 -25.50 9.33
CA PRO A 86 7.60 -26.91 9.33
C PRO A 86 6.60 -27.89 8.67
N ASP A 87 5.38 -27.44 8.47
CA ASP A 87 4.25 -28.15 7.89
C ASP A 87 3.98 -27.80 6.42
N TRP A 88 4.76 -26.88 5.84
CA TRP A 88 4.66 -26.54 4.43
C TRP A 88 4.88 -27.78 3.54
N GLY A 89 3.88 -28.12 2.72
CA GLY A 89 3.91 -29.30 1.85
C GLY A 89 3.47 -30.62 2.51
N ARG A 90 3.03 -30.61 3.78
CA ARG A 90 2.39 -31.78 4.38
C ARG A 90 0.94 -31.92 3.90
N PRO A 91 0.51 -33.12 3.49
CA PRO A 91 -0.90 -33.34 3.17
C PRO A 91 -1.75 -33.12 4.44
N PRO A 92 -2.96 -32.54 4.34
CA PRO A 92 -3.85 -32.43 5.47
C PRO A 92 -4.17 -33.83 6.02
N ASN A 93 -4.15 -33.98 7.35
CA ASN A 93 -4.46 -35.25 8.00
C ASN A 93 -5.88 -35.68 7.61
N THR A 94 -6.00 -36.76 6.84
CA THR A 94 -7.24 -37.49 6.54
C THR A 94 -7.84 -38.13 7.77
#